data_AF-A0A1E7LHU7-F1
#
_entry.id   AF-A0A1E7LHU7-F1
#
_cell.length_a   1.000
_cell.length_b   1.000
_cell.length_c   1.000
_cell.angle_alpha   90.00
_cell.angle_beta   90.00
_cell.angle_gamma   90.00
#
_symmetry.space_group_name_H-M   'P 1'
#
loop_
_entity.id
_entity.type
_entity.pdbx_description
1 polymer ?
#
loop_
_entity_poly.entity_id
_entity_poly.type
_entity_poly.pdbx_seq_one_letter_code
_entity_poly.pdbx_strand_id
1 'polypeptide(L)'
;MGLEFGQSLGLRRALRGLPLSPLVPGYGHLVAGQQALGLRHIGDALVERGRVLRVLDGVFEERAARRWQHIGAGRIQEIAVVRGVAYGPLLAQLEAVQLQDPAALRRILLYQLTGLLQAHPQGSEPGTAVALGVCPREARALVRAAAGHPRLDGQQREAAEGLEDAWSSGKVRRAARLAARLPADGGGDALLRGRLSDIALRAKEADRALDAGRKAERSGDVRAAQAGFLRAARLAADCPRAVLALVRVRRAEDGSAGPVDALAVRPVAETVSLSAALPAADGAPDRRILRLTRVPDGPTGITEIEHASPAGGWVDRHPPFGQEVRYAAFPLRDGRIDGPPVVSDVLLVAPDVSGLRSATGRGRIDAAWTEPSGALDVRVRLYGPDGPVVDGVSVRTGALTATGLAVGAHVVRVHCRYRSPDGSVVESPGVEHHVVVDPWPAPVDRLDATVVQGAVRFAWSGGRDADVRLVAWPADPPEPGAELTYDPARPWPAPLPWEAAAGGGLVPPPGSVTRVSALAVLGPRAVAGPGLVVEC
;
A
#
# COMPACT_ATOMS: atom_id res chain seq x y z
N MET A 1 -39.52 -11.40 -24.66
CA MET A 1 -40.26 -12.68 -24.64
C MET A 1 -39.23 -13.80 -24.55
N GLY A 2 -38.92 -14.23 -23.33
CA GLY A 2 -37.88 -15.23 -23.06
C GLY A 2 -38.49 -16.63 -23.07
N LEU A 3 -37.93 -17.52 -23.87
CA LEU A 3 -38.30 -18.94 -23.88
C LEU A 3 -37.96 -19.53 -22.51
N GLU A 4 -38.98 -20.01 -21.80
CA GLU A 4 -38.84 -20.79 -20.57
C GLU A 4 -37.98 -22.04 -20.86
N PHE A 5 -36.74 -22.01 -20.38
CA PHE A 5 -35.80 -23.11 -20.51
C PHE A 5 -36.26 -24.24 -19.57
N GLY A 6 -36.96 -25.24 -20.09
CA GLY A 6 -37.49 -26.32 -19.23
C GLY A 6 -38.36 -27.39 -19.86
N GLN A 7 -38.57 -27.42 -21.18
CA GLN A 7 -39.30 -28.52 -21.83
C GLN A 7 -38.41 -29.30 -22.82
N SER A 8 -38.00 -30.48 -22.37
CA SER A 8 -37.49 -31.62 -23.18
C SER A 8 -36.15 -31.47 -23.91
N LEU A 9 -35.03 -31.34 -23.19
CA LEU A 9 -33.74 -31.76 -23.75
C LEU A 9 -33.75 -33.27 -24.05
N GLY A 10 -34.45 -34.05 -23.23
CA GLY A 10 -34.46 -35.50 -23.31
C GLY A 10 -33.13 -36.09 -22.81
N LEU A 11 -33.20 -37.22 -22.10
CA LEU A 11 -32.06 -37.84 -21.40
C LEU A 11 -30.79 -37.97 -22.28
N ARG A 12 -30.95 -38.24 -23.58
CA ARG A 12 -29.81 -38.36 -24.52
C ARG A 12 -29.10 -37.04 -24.82
N ARG A 13 -29.79 -35.89 -24.86
CA ARG A 13 -29.12 -34.59 -25.01
C ARG A 13 -28.61 -34.08 -23.66
N ALA A 14 -29.32 -34.35 -22.57
CA ALA A 14 -28.91 -33.97 -21.22
C ALA A 14 -27.56 -34.55 -20.78
N LEU A 15 -27.23 -35.75 -21.28
CA LEU A 15 -25.98 -36.46 -21.01
C LEU A 15 -24.88 -36.21 -22.04
N ARG A 16 -25.17 -35.52 -23.16
CA ARG A 16 -24.15 -35.13 -24.15
C ARG A 16 -23.53 -33.81 -23.71
N GLY A 17 -22.21 -33.80 -23.52
CA GLY A 17 -21.45 -32.60 -23.16
C GLY A 17 -21.69 -32.18 -21.71
N LEU A 18 -21.39 -33.07 -20.77
CA LEU A 18 -21.22 -32.66 -19.37
C LEU A 18 -20.14 -31.58 -19.29
N PRO A 19 -20.28 -30.61 -18.36
CA PRO A 19 -19.35 -29.50 -18.26
C PRO A 19 -17.99 -29.97 -17.74
N LEU A 20 -16.92 -29.65 -18.47
CA LEU A 20 -15.54 -29.80 -18.03
C LEU A 20 -15.01 -28.55 -17.32
N SER A 21 -15.72 -27.44 -17.46
CA SER A 21 -15.47 -26.20 -16.73
C SER A 21 -16.82 -25.60 -16.32
N PRO A 22 -16.92 -24.96 -15.14
CA PRO A 22 -18.12 -24.24 -14.75
C PRO A 22 -18.44 -23.09 -15.73
N LEU A 23 -17.41 -22.43 -16.29
CA LEU A 23 -17.52 -21.24 -17.14
C LEU A 23 -18.45 -20.18 -16.55
N VAL A 24 -18.20 -19.84 -15.30
CA VAL A 24 -18.94 -18.84 -14.52
C VAL A 24 -17.93 -17.90 -13.85
N PRO A 25 -18.05 -16.58 -14.03
CA PRO A 25 -17.23 -15.62 -13.29
C PRO A 25 -17.46 -15.75 -11.77
N GLY A 26 -16.39 -15.66 -10.99
CA GLY A 26 -16.39 -15.74 -9.54
C GLY A 26 -16.57 -17.16 -8.99
N TYR A 27 -16.34 -18.21 -9.78
CA TYR A 27 -16.53 -19.59 -9.32
C TYR A 27 -15.71 -19.93 -8.07
N GLY A 28 -14.47 -19.44 -7.97
CA GLY A 28 -13.64 -19.62 -6.78
C GLY A 28 -14.27 -19.04 -5.51
N HIS A 29 -14.96 -17.89 -5.60
CA HIS A 29 -15.68 -17.29 -4.48
C HIS A 29 -16.91 -18.13 -4.07
N LEU A 30 -17.64 -18.69 -5.05
CA LEU A 30 -18.74 -19.62 -4.78
C LEU A 30 -18.26 -20.86 -4.03
N VAL A 31 -17.13 -21.45 -4.45
CA VAL A 31 -16.54 -22.62 -3.80
C VAL A 31 -16.05 -22.28 -2.40
N ALA A 32 -15.39 -21.14 -2.20
CA ALA A 32 -14.97 -20.69 -0.88
C ALA A 32 -16.15 -20.49 0.08
N GLY A 33 -17.25 -19.87 -0.39
CA GLY A 33 -18.48 -19.72 0.38
C GLY A 33 -19.15 -21.06 0.70
N GLN A 34 -19.17 -21.99 -0.26
CA GLN A 34 -19.65 -23.36 -0.05
C GLN A 34 -18.84 -24.08 1.05
N GLN A 35 -17.50 -24.00 0.99
CA GLN A 35 -16.60 -24.64 1.95
C GLN A 35 -16.73 -24.05 3.36
N ALA A 36 -16.87 -22.72 3.48
CA ALA A 36 -17.09 -22.05 4.75
C ALA A 36 -18.39 -22.51 5.45
N LEU A 37 -19.39 -22.93 4.67
CA LEU A 37 -20.66 -23.49 5.18
C LEU A 37 -20.62 -25.02 5.38
N GLY A 38 -19.49 -25.68 5.12
CA GLY A 38 -19.33 -27.12 5.28
C GLY A 38 -20.16 -27.95 4.29
N LEU A 39 -20.51 -27.38 3.13
CA LEU A 39 -21.35 -28.03 2.12
C LEU A 39 -20.51 -28.87 1.16
N ARG A 40 -21.02 -30.04 0.75
CA ARG A 40 -20.29 -30.96 -0.14
C ARG A 40 -20.26 -30.44 -1.58
N HIS A 41 -21.38 -29.86 -2.02
CA HIS A 41 -21.55 -29.16 -3.28
C HIS A 41 -22.65 -28.09 -3.10
N ILE A 42 -22.81 -27.18 -4.07
CA ILE A 42 -23.77 -26.08 -3.99
C ILE A 42 -25.22 -26.56 -3.81
N GLY A 43 -25.53 -27.76 -4.28
CA GLY A 43 -26.86 -28.37 -4.16
C GLY A 43 -27.34 -28.50 -2.71
N ASP A 44 -26.43 -28.71 -1.75
CA ASP A 44 -26.78 -28.82 -0.33
C ASP A 44 -27.34 -27.51 0.25
N ALA A 45 -27.01 -26.34 -0.34
CA ALA A 45 -27.60 -25.07 0.04
C ALA A 45 -29.05 -24.94 -0.48
N LEU A 46 -29.32 -25.50 -1.66
CA LEU A 46 -30.57 -25.31 -2.40
C LEU A 46 -31.72 -26.19 -1.90
N VAL A 47 -31.43 -27.37 -1.35
CA VAL A 47 -32.47 -28.29 -0.88
C VAL A 47 -32.39 -28.57 0.62
N GLU A 48 -33.56 -28.67 1.25
CA GLU A 48 -33.67 -29.13 2.63
C GLU A 48 -33.01 -30.51 2.82
N ARG A 49 -32.46 -30.77 4.01
CA ARG A 49 -31.82 -32.06 4.32
C ARG A 49 -32.81 -33.20 4.11
N GLY A 50 -32.36 -34.24 3.39
CA GLY A 50 -33.17 -35.42 3.08
C GLY A 50 -34.01 -35.30 1.80
N ARG A 51 -34.07 -34.13 1.16
CA ARG A 51 -34.68 -33.95 -0.16
C ARG A 51 -33.65 -34.15 -1.27
N VAL A 52 -34.15 -34.39 -2.48
CA VAL A 52 -33.31 -34.67 -3.66
C VAL A 52 -33.48 -33.63 -4.76
N LEU A 53 -32.44 -33.52 -5.59
CA LEU A 53 -32.35 -32.67 -6.77
C LEU A 53 -32.46 -33.49 -8.05
N ARG A 54 -33.18 -32.97 -9.03
CA ARG A 54 -32.98 -33.32 -10.44
C ARG A 54 -32.08 -32.28 -11.07
N VAL A 55 -31.09 -32.72 -11.84
CA VAL A 55 -30.03 -31.86 -12.40
C VAL A 55 -29.80 -32.10 -13.89
N LEU A 56 -30.22 -33.25 -14.44
CA LEU A 56 -29.92 -33.59 -15.84
C LEU A 56 -30.70 -32.71 -16.83
N ASP A 57 -32.00 -32.52 -16.62
CA ASP A 57 -32.88 -31.76 -17.52
C ASP A 57 -33.14 -30.31 -17.08
N GLY A 58 -32.37 -29.82 -16.11
CA GLY A 58 -32.59 -28.57 -15.38
C GLY A 58 -32.44 -28.82 -13.89
N VAL A 59 -32.47 -27.75 -13.07
CA VAL A 59 -32.31 -27.88 -11.62
C VAL A 59 -33.67 -27.80 -10.95
N PHE A 60 -34.11 -28.90 -10.35
CA PHE A 60 -35.40 -29.00 -9.67
C PHE A 60 -35.26 -29.59 -8.28
N GLU A 61 -35.98 -29.04 -7.31
CA GLU A 61 -36.14 -29.62 -5.98
C GLU A 61 -37.41 -30.47 -5.89
N GLU A 62 -37.36 -31.49 -5.04
CA GLU A 62 -38.56 -32.23 -4.64
C GLU A 62 -39.35 -31.45 -3.57
N ARG A 63 -40.65 -31.26 -3.82
CA ARG A 63 -41.62 -30.70 -2.88
C ARG A 63 -42.53 -31.79 -2.30
N ALA A 64 -43.35 -31.40 -1.32
CA ALA A 64 -44.38 -32.26 -0.75
C ALA A 64 -45.23 -32.92 -1.86
N ALA A 65 -45.64 -34.17 -1.64
CA ALA A 65 -46.33 -35.01 -2.63
C ALA A 65 -45.54 -35.30 -3.92
N ARG A 66 -44.20 -35.32 -3.86
CA ARG A 66 -43.30 -35.66 -4.99
C ARG A 66 -43.48 -34.76 -6.23
N ARG A 67 -43.90 -33.51 -6.02
CA ARG A 67 -43.95 -32.48 -7.07
C ARG A 67 -42.55 -31.89 -7.27
N TRP A 68 -42.22 -31.54 -8.50
CA TRP A 68 -40.93 -30.94 -8.85
C TRP A 68 -41.09 -29.44 -9.07
N GLN A 69 -40.25 -28.63 -8.42
CA GLN A 69 -40.20 -27.20 -8.62
C GLN A 69 -38.85 -26.79 -9.19
N HIS A 70 -38.86 -25.97 -10.24
CA HIS A 70 -37.64 -25.45 -10.85
C HIS A 70 -36.95 -24.45 -9.92
N ILE A 71 -35.62 -24.53 -9.82
CA ILE A 71 -34.78 -23.62 -9.05
C ILE A 71 -34.20 -22.57 -9.99
N GLY A 72 -34.91 -21.46 -10.15
CA GLY A 72 -34.42 -20.24 -10.81
C GLY A 72 -34.07 -19.13 -9.82
N ALA A 73 -33.71 -17.94 -10.32
CA ALA A 73 -33.31 -16.79 -9.50
C ALA A 73 -34.31 -16.45 -8.37
N GLY A 74 -35.59 -16.29 -8.69
CA GLY A 74 -36.61 -16.01 -7.67
C GLY A 74 -36.73 -17.11 -6.60
N ARG A 75 -36.55 -18.37 -6.98
CA ARG A 75 -36.55 -19.48 -6.01
C ARG A 75 -35.31 -19.47 -5.11
N ILE A 76 -34.14 -19.10 -5.65
CA ILE A 76 -32.91 -18.92 -4.87
C ILE A 76 -33.11 -17.83 -3.81
N GLN A 77 -33.76 -16.73 -4.18
CA GLN A 77 -34.09 -15.64 -3.27
C GLN A 77 -35.02 -16.11 -2.13
N GLU A 78 -36.07 -16.87 -2.44
CA GLU A 78 -36.94 -17.48 -1.42
C GLU A 78 -36.16 -18.42 -0.49
N ILE A 79 -35.25 -19.23 -1.03
CA ILE A 79 -34.38 -20.12 -0.23
C ILE A 79 -33.48 -19.29 0.69
N ALA A 80 -32.93 -18.17 0.21
CA ALA A 80 -32.08 -17.28 1.00
C ALA A 80 -32.81 -16.70 2.21
N VAL A 81 -34.07 -16.29 2.03
CA VAL A 81 -34.93 -15.82 3.14
C VAL A 81 -35.13 -16.91 4.19
N VAL A 82 -35.37 -18.15 3.76
CA VAL A 82 -35.61 -19.29 4.69
C VAL A 82 -34.33 -19.76 5.41
N ARG A 83 -33.18 -19.76 4.72
CA ARG A 83 -31.90 -20.23 5.28
C ARG A 83 -31.24 -19.23 6.22
N GLY A 84 -31.64 -17.96 6.14
CA GLY A 84 -31.13 -16.90 6.99
C GLY A 84 -29.74 -16.38 6.59
N VAL A 85 -29.23 -15.46 7.42
CA VAL A 85 -28.07 -14.60 7.11
C VAL A 85 -26.78 -15.35 6.75
N ALA A 86 -26.55 -16.55 7.31
CA ALA A 86 -25.33 -17.31 7.05
C ALA A 86 -25.20 -17.77 5.59
N TYR A 87 -26.31 -18.13 4.93
CA TYR A 87 -26.32 -18.58 3.54
C TYR A 87 -26.49 -17.42 2.54
N GLY A 88 -26.87 -16.23 3.04
CA GLY A 88 -27.21 -15.06 2.23
C GLY A 88 -26.16 -14.71 1.17
N PRO A 89 -24.86 -14.55 1.53
CA PRO A 89 -23.83 -14.19 0.56
C PRO A 89 -23.67 -15.20 -0.58
N LEU A 90 -23.68 -16.51 -0.27
CA LEU A 90 -23.56 -17.57 -1.28
C LEU A 90 -24.78 -17.59 -2.21
N LEU A 91 -25.99 -17.50 -1.65
CA LEU A 91 -27.22 -17.56 -2.44
C LEU A 91 -27.42 -16.28 -3.28
N ALA A 92 -27.01 -15.12 -2.79
CA ALA A 92 -27.00 -13.88 -3.57
C ALA A 92 -26.03 -13.95 -4.76
N GLN A 93 -24.85 -14.55 -4.58
CA GLN A 93 -23.92 -14.80 -5.70
C GLN A 93 -24.51 -15.77 -6.72
N LEU A 94 -25.16 -16.85 -6.27
CA LEU A 94 -25.82 -17.80 -7.17
C LEU A 94 -26.99 -17.19 -7.93
N GLU A 95 -27.77 -16.33 -7.28
CA GLU A 95 -28.85 -15.57 -7.91
C GLU A 95 -28.29 -14.65 -9.00
N ALA A 96 -27.24 -13.89 -8.71
CA ALA A 96 -26.59 -13.01 -9.69
C ALA A 96 -26.06 -13.78 -10.90
N VAL A 97 -25.43 -14.94 -10.68
CA VAL A 97 -24.98 -15.85 -11.75
C VAL A 97 -26.17 -16.36 -12.57
N GLN A 98 -27.24 -16.78 -11.91
CA GLN A 98 -28.43 -17.34 -12.57
C GLN A 98 -29.20 -16.29 -13.40
N LEU A 99 -29.18 -15.02 -12.98
CA LEU A 99 -29.75 -13.90 -13.74
C LEU A 99 -28.95 -13.61 -15.01
N GLN A 100 -27.63 -13.75 -14.98
CA GLN A 100 -26.76 -13.56 -16.15
C GLN A 100 -26.83 -14.76 -17.11
N ASP A 101 -26.90 -15.97 -16.58
CA ASP A 101 -26.96 -17.21 -17.36
C ASP A 101 -27.88 -18.26 -16.71
N PRO A 102 -29.10 -18.47 -17.25
CA PRO A 102 -30.05 -19.43 -16.72
C PRO A 102 -29.57 -20.89 -16.69
N ALA A 103 -28.53 -21.25 -17.43
CA ALA A 103 -27.96 -22.60 -17.43
C ALA A 103 -26.76 -22.76 -16.47
N ALA A 104 -26.27 -21.68 -15.86
CA ALA A 104 -25.07 -21.69 -15.04
C ALA A 104 -25.22 -22.57 -13.80
N LEU A 105 -26.34 -22.51 -13.08
CA LEU A 105 -26.53 -23.34 -11.89
C LEU A 105 -26.46 -24.84 -12.22
N ARG A 106 -27.09 -25.25 -13.33
CA ARG A 106 -27.01 -26.62 -13.82
C ARG A 106 -25.57 -27.02 -14.14
N ARG A 107 -24.82 -26.16 -14.84
CA ARG A 107 -23.42 -26.45 -15.18
C ARG A 107 -22.56 -26.60 -13.95
N ILE A 108 -22.68 -25.70 -12.97
CA ILE A 108 -21.94 -25.76 -11.70
C ILE A 108 -22.24 -27.07 -10.97
N LEU A 109 -23.51 -27.43 -10.81
CA LEU A 109 -23.90 -28.66 -10.12
C LEU A 109 -23.38 -29.90 -10.83
N LEU A 110 -23.51 -29.99 -12.16
CA LEU A 110 -23.03 -31.14 -12.92
C LEU A 110 -21.50 -31.26 -12.87
N TYR A 111 -20.79 -30.13 -12.93
CA TYR A 111 -19.33 -30.11 -12.78
C TYR A 111 -18.90 -30.65 -11.40
N GLN A 112 -19.49 -30.12 -10.33
CA GLN A 112 -19.17 -30.55 -8.95
C GLN A 112 -19.54 -32.02 -8.69
N LEU A 113 -20.75 -32.44 -9.08
CA LEU A 113 -21.22 -33.81 -8.89
C LEU A 113 -20.36 -34.80 -9.69
N THR A 114 -20.00 -34.49 -10.93
CA THR A 114 -19.11 -35.34 -11.73
C THR A 114 -17.74 -35.48 -11.05
N GLY A 115 -17.17 -34.38 -10.57
CA GLY A 115 -15.89 -34.39 -9.84
C GLY A 115 -15.95 -35.22 -8.55
N LEU A 116 -17.02 -35.08 -7.75
CA LEU A 116 -17.23 -35.85 -6.52
C LEU A 116 -17.40 -37.35 -6.81
N LEU A 117 -18.20 -37.70 -7.83
CA LEU A 117 -18.37 -39.10 -8.23
C LEU A 117 -17.06 -39.71 -8.72
N GLN A 118 -16.27 -38.98 -9.52
CA GLN A 118 -14.98 -39.50 -10.00
C GLN A 118 -13.93 -39.67 -8.89
N ALA A 119 -14.01 -38.87 -7.82
CA ALA A 119 -13.09 -38.95 -6.68
C ALA A 119 -13.51 -40.00 -5.64
N HIS A 120 -14.79 -40.38 -5.58
CA HIS A 120 -15.29 -41.32 -4.58
C HIS A 120 -14.98 -42.79 -4.95
N PRO A 121 -14.51 -43.64 -4.02
CA PRO A 121 -14.19 -45.04 -4.30
C PRO A 121 -15.37 -45.84 -4.86
N GLN A 122 -16.58 -45.54 -4.39
CA GLN A 122 -17.84 -46.15 -4.85
C GLN A 122 -18.55 -45.29 -5.91
N GLY A 123 -17.85 -44.36 -6.56
CA GLY A 123 -18.43 -43.40 -7.50
C GLY A 123 -19.15 -43.99 -8.71
N SER A 124 -18.88 -45.25 -9.03
CA SER A 124 -19.58 -46.04 -10.06
C SER A 124 -20.95 -46.57 -9.61
N GLU A 125 -21.29 -46.47 -8.33
CA GLU A 125 -22.54 -46.94 -7.77
C GLU A 125 -23.60 -45.82 -7.78
N PRO A 126 -24.83 -46.07 -8.30
CA PRO A 126 -25.92 -45.10 -8.27
C PRO A 126 -26.26 -44.61 -6.85
N GLY A 127 -26.02 -45.44 -5.82
CA GLY A 127 -26.22 -45.07 -4.42
C GLY A 127 -25.37 -43.88 -3.99
N THR A 128 -24.15 -43.73 -4.51
CA THR A 128 -23.29 -42.59 -4.20
C THR A 128 -23.87 -41.28 -4.73
N ALA A 129 -24.42 -41.27 -5.95
CA ALA A 129 -25.11 -40.09 -6.47
C ALA A 129 -26.35 -39.73 -5.64
N VAL A 130 -27.12 -40.73 -5.19
CA VAL A 130 -28.26 -40.50 -4.28
C VAL A 130 -27.81 -39.93 -2.93
N ALA A 131 -26.69 -40.40 -2.38
CA ALA A 131 -26.13 -39.87 -1.14
C ALA A 131 -25.66 -38.40 -1.29
N LEU A 132 -25.24 -38.00 -2.49
CA LEU A 132 -24.98 -36.61 -2.90
C LEU A 132 -26.27 -35.83 -3.22
N GLY A 133 -27.45 -36.32 -2.84
CA GLY A 133 -28.71 -35.62 -2.99
C GLY A 133 -29.28 -35.65 -4.42
N VAL A 134 -28.79 -36.50 -5.32
CA VAL A 134 -29.36 -36.64 -6.68
C VAL A 134 -30.58 -37.57 -6.65
N CYS A 135 -31.61 -37.22 -7.42
CA CYS A 135 -32.82 -38.02 -7.57
C CYS A 135 -32.49 -39.46 -8.02
N PRO A 136 -33.04 -40.51 -7.37
CA PRO A 136 -32.78 -41.91 -7.73
C PRO A 136 -33.04 -42.26 -9.20
N ARG A 137 -33.98 -41.55 -9.85
CA ARG A 137 -34.29 -41.72 -11.28
C ARG A 137 -33.17 -41.24 -12.21
N GLU A 138 -32.36 -40.28 -11.77
CA GLU A 138 -31.25 -39.70 -12.57
C GLU A 138 -29.89 -40.30 -12.18
N ALA A 139 -29.76 -40.84 -10.97
CA ALA A 139 -28.50 -41.35 -10.41
C ALA A 139 -27.75 -42.31 -11.36
N ARG A 140 -28.43 -43.33 -11.90
CA ARG A 140 -27.82 -44.30 -12.85
C ARG A 140 -27.33 -43.65 -14.14
N ALA A 141 -28.00 -42.59 -14.61
CA ALA A 141 -27.62 -41.89 -15.82
C ALA A 141 -26.41 -40.98 -15.56
N LEU A 142 -26.45 -40.22 -14.46
CA LEU A 142 -25.36 -39.33 -14.06
C LEU A 142 -24.05 -40.09 -13.81
N VAL A 143 -24.09 -41.20 -13.07
CA VAL A 143 -22.90 -42.01 -12.78
C VAL A 143 -22.28 -42.58 -14.06
N ARG A 144 -23.10 -43.09 -14.99
CA ARG A 144 -22.60 -43.57 -16.28
C ARG A 144 -21.96 -42.46 -17.12
N ALA A 145 -22.57 -41.27 -17.13
CA ALA A 145 -21.98 -40.13 -17.83
C ALA A 145 -20.69 -39.64 -17.17
N ALA A 146 -20.63 -39.60 -15.84
CA ALA A 146 -19.43 -39.24 -15.08
C ALA A 146 -18.28 -40.23 -15.31
N ALA A 147 -18.57 -41.53 -15.46
CA ALA A 147 -17.58 -42.57 -15.76
C ALA A 147 -16.97 -42.41 -17.16
N GLY A 148 -17.75 -41.97 -18.15
CA GLY A 148 -17.28 -41.69 -19.51
C GLY A 148 -16.68 -40.30 -19.71
N HIS A 149 -16.67 -39.46 -18.67
CA HIS A 149 -16.20 -38.09 -18.73
C HIS A 149 -14.71 -38.00 -18.44
N PRO A 150 -13.94 -37.12 -19.14
CA PRO A 150 -12.53 -36.92 -18.83
C PRO A 150 -12.30 -36.55 -17.37
N ARG A 151 -11.25 -37.12 -16.78
CA ARG A 151 -10.78 -36.77 -15.43
C ARG A 151 -9.71 -35.70 -15.54
N LEU A 152 -9.95 -34.57 -14.87
CA LEU A 152 -8.98 -33.49 -14.78
C LEU A 152 -8.01 -33.74 -13.63
N ASP A 153 -6.72 -33.55 -13.86
CA ASP A 153 -5.74 -33.44 -12.78
C ASP A 153 -5.88 -32.12 -12.00
N GLY A 154 -5.05 -31.92 -10.97
CA GLY A 154 -5.10 -30.71 -10.13
C GLY A 154 -4.85 -29.40 -10.90
N GLN A 155 -3.90 -29.39 -11.84
CA GLN A 155 -3.57 -28.19 -12.62
C GLN A 155 -4.64 -27.89 -13.67
N GLN A 156 -5.22 -28.93 -14.26
CA GLN A 156 -6.32 -28.82 -15.20
C GLN A 156 -7.60 -28.37 -14.51
N ARG A 157 -7.86 -28.83 -13.29
CA ARG A 157 -8.99 -28.38 -12.47
C ARG A 157 -8.86 -26.89 -12.15
N GLU A 158 -7.70 -26.45 -11.65
CA GLU A 158 -7.42 -25.03 -11.41
C GLU A 158 -7.61 -24.21 -12.70
N ALA A 159 -7.16 -24.73 -13.84
CA ALA A 159 -7.35 -24.09 -15.13
C ALA A 159 -8.82 -23.98 -15.55
N ALA A 160 -9.60 -25.05 -15.38
CA ALA A 160 -11.02 -25.08 -15.71
C ALA A 160 -11.82 -24.11 -14.83
N GLU A 161 -11.48 -23.99 -13.56
CA GLU A 161 -12.17 -23.13 -12.59
C GLU A 161 -11.80 -21.65 -12.77
N GLY A 162 -10.54 -21.33 -13.11
CA GLY A 162 -10.06 -19.95 -13.25
C GLY A 162 -10.18 -19.32 -14.64
N LEU A 163 -10.61 -20.10 -15.66
CA LEU A 163 -10.62 -19.67 -17.06
C LEU A 163 -11.53 -18.47 -17.31
N GLU A 164 -12.79 -18.55 -16.86
CA GLU A 164 -13.80 -17.52 -17.13
C GLU A 164 -13.49 -16.23 -16.37
N ASP A 165 -12.89 -16.31 -15.17
CA ASP A 165 -12.40 -15.14 -14.44
C ASP A 165 -11.31 -14.40 -15.20
N ALA A 166 -10.33 -15.14 -15.74
CA ALA A 166 -9.28 -14.54 -16.56
C ALA A 166 -9.85 -13.92 -17.84
N TRP A 167 -10.82 -14.58 -18.47
CA TRP A 167 -11.43 -14.11 -19.71
C TRP A 167 -12.30 -12.86 -19.51
N SER A 168 -13.24 -12.90 -18.56
CA SER A 168 -14.15 -11.80 -18.24
C SER A 168 -13.42 -10.54 -17.76
N SER A 169 -12.31 -10.70 -17.03
CA SER A 169 -11.44 -9.58 -16.63
C SER A 169 -10.50 -9.07 -17.74
N GLY A 170 -10.62 -9.58 -18.98
CA GLY A 170 -9.79 -9.15 -20.11
C GLY A 170 -8.32 -9.57 -20.03
N LYS A 171 -7.97 -10.48 -19.11
CA LYS A 171 -6.61 -11.04 -18.92
C LYS A 171 -6.37 -12.18 -19.92
N VAL A 172 -6.36 -11.83 -21.21
CA VAL A 172 -6.29 -12.80 -22.32
C VAL A 172 -5.02 -13.65 -22.30
N ARG A 173 -3.86 -13.14 -21.86
CA ARG A 173 -2.65 -13.96 -21.77
C ARG A 173 -2.74 -15.00 -20.67
N ARG A 174 -3.33 -14.65 -19.52
CA ARG A 174 -3.66 -15.61 -18.46
C ARG A 174 -4.69 -16.63 -18.95
N ALA A 175 -5.76 -16.19 -19.60
CA ALA A 175 -6.78 -17.08 -20.15
C ALA A 175 -6.19 -18.08 -21.16
N ALA A 176 -5.31 -17.63 -22.05
CA ALA A 176 -4.61 -18.49 -23.01
C ALA A 176 -3.69 -19.52 -22.32
N ARG A 177 -2.99 -19.14 -21.24
CA ARG A 177 -2.18 -20.09 -20.46
C ARG A 177 -3.02 -21.15 -19.75
N LEU A 178 -4.18 -20.78 -19.21
CA LEU A 178 -5.12 -21.72 -18.59
C LEU A 178 -5.75 -22.63 -19.66
N ALA A 179 -6.18 -22.06 -20.77
CA ALA A 179 -6.72 -22.80 -21.93
C ALA A 179 -5.74 -23.86 -22.45
N ALA A 180 -4.44 -23.57 -22.50
CA ALA A 180 -3.42 -24.51 -22.96
C ALA A 180 -3.25 -25.74 -22.06
N ARG A 181 -3.74 -25.71 -20.82
CA ARG A 181 -3.73 -26.87 -19.90
C ARG A 181 -4.94 -27.78 -20.11
N LEU A 182 -6.00 -27.28 -20.74
CA LEU A 182 -7.25 -28.01 -20.93
C LEU A 182 -7.23 -28.80 -22.26
N PRO A 183 -8.05 -29.85 -22.39
CA PRO A 183 -8.20 -30.57 -23.65
C PRO A 183 -8.60 -29.62 -24.79
N ALA A 184 -7.83 -29.62 -25.89
CA ALA A 184 -8.02 -28.68 -27.00
C ALA A 184 -9.39 -28.80 -27.69
N ASP A 185 -9.99 -30.00 -27.67
CA ASP A 185 -11.33 -30.28 -28.18
C ASP A 185 -12.44 -30.01 -27.15
N GLY A 186 -12.09 -29.45 -25.99
CA GLY A 186 -12.97 -29.22 -24.86
C GLY A 186 -13.43 -30.50 -24.17
N GLY A 187 -12.85 -31.67 -24.47
CA GLY A 187 -13.15 -32.97 -23.85
C GLY A 187 -14.63 -33.38 -23.91
N GLY A 188 -15.33 -32.95 -24.97
CA GLY A 188 -16.77 -33.20 -25.17
C GLY A 188 -17.69 -32.07 -24.69
N ASP A 189 -17.19 -31.09 -23.94
CA ASP A 189 -17.91 -29.87 -23.57
C ASP A 189 -17.86 -28.84 -24.70
N ALA A 190 -19.01 -28.64 -25.37
CA ALA A 190 -19.13 -27.73 -26.50
C ALA A 190 -18.97 -26.26 -26.12
N LEU A 191 -19.40 -25.87 -24.91
CA LEU A 191 -19.28 -24.49 -24.43
C LEU A 191 -17.82 -24.17 -24.13
N LEU A 192 -17.11 -25.10 -23.46
CA LEU A 192 -15.68 -24.98 -23.24
C LEU A 192 -14.91 -24.91 -24.56
N ARG A 193 -15.20 -25.80 -25.52
CA ARG A 193 -14.56 -25.75 -26.85
C ARG A 193 -14.74 -24.39 -27.53
N GLY A 194 -15.95 -23.83 -27.50
CA GLY A 194 -16.23 -22.49 -28.03
C GLY A 194 -15.37 -21.43 -27.34
N ARG A 195 -15.33 -21.45 -26.00
CA ARG A 195 -14.53 -20.50 -25.22
C ARG A 195 -13.03 -20.62 -25.49
N LEU A 196 -12.49 -21.84 -25.60
CA LEU A 196 -11.09 -22.06 -25.95
C LEU A 196 -10.75 -21.48 -27.34
N SER A 197 -11.66 -21.63 -28.30
CA SER A 197 -11.53 -21.03 -29.64
C SER A 197 -11.54 -19.51 -29.60
N ASP A 198 -12.46 -18.90 -28.84
CA ASP A 198 -12.53 -17.43 -28.68
C ASP A 198 -11.24 -16.87 -28.08
N ILE A 199 -10.71 -17.52 -27.03
CA ILE A 199 -9.46 -17.14 -26.36
C ILE A 199 -8.29 -17.24 -27.34
N ALA A 200 -8.19 -18.34 -28.10
CA ALA A 200 -7.12 -18.54 -29.08
C ALA A 200 -7.18 -17.49 -30.20
N LEU A 201 -8.37 -17.19 -30.71
CA LEU A 201 -8.57 -16.14 -31.72
C LEU A 201 -8.14 -14.77 -31.19
N ARG A 202 -8.59 -14.39 -29.99
CA ARG A 202 -8.27 -13.12 -29.36
C ARG A 202 -6.78 -12.97 -29.07
N ALA A 203 -6.13 -14.04 -28.60
CA ALA A 203 -4.68 -14.06 -28.38
C ALA A 203 -3.91 -13.84 -29.69
N LYS A 204 -4.31 -14.52 -30.77
CA LYS A 204 -3.71 -14.37 -32.10
C LYS A 204 -3.90 -12.95 -32.65
N GLU A 205 -5.05 -12.34 -32.45
CA GLU A 205 -5.29 -10.94 -32.81
C GLU A 205 -4.38 -9.98 -32.05
N ALA A 206 -4.17 -10.23 -30.75
CA ALA A 206 -3.28 -9.43 -29.92
C ALA A 206 -1.82 -9.55 -30.37
N ASP A 207 -1.38 -10.76 -30.74
CA ASP A 207 -0.04 -10.99 -31.28
C ASP A 207 0.17 -10.28 -32.62
N ARG A 208 -0.79 -10.37 -33.54
CA ARG A 208 -0.75 -9.62 -34.81
C ARG A 208 -0.66 -8.11 -34.60
N ALA A 209 -1.43 -7.56 -33.65
CA ALA A 209 -1.37 -6.14 -33.33
C ALA A 209 -0.02 -5.73 -32.75
N LEU A 210 0.54 -6.57 -31.87
CA LEU A 210 1.85 -6.35 -31.27
C LEU A 210 2.98 -6.38 -32.31
N ASP A 211 2.94 -7.33 -33.24
CA ASP A 211 3.93 -7.45 -34.31
C ASP A 211 3.81 -6.32 -35.34
N ALA A 212 2.58 -5.87 -35.64
CA ALA A 212 2.35 -4.68 -36.46
C ALA A 212 2.96 -3.43 -35.79
N GLY A 213 2.75 -3.25 -34.49
CA GLY A 213 3.37 -2.16 -33.72
C GLY A 213 4.90 -2.19 -33.78
N ARG A 214 5.52 -3.38 -33.61
CA ARG A 214 6.98 -3.55 -33.74
C ARG A 214 7.51 -3.27 -35.15
N LYS A 215 6.74 -3.60 -36.17
CA LYS A 215 7.14 -3.32 -37.56
C LYS A 215 7.15 -1.82 -37.81
N ALA A 216 6.11 -1.12 -37.36
CA ALA A 216 6.01 0.34 -37.46
C ALA A 216 7.10 1.06 -36.63
N GLU A 217 7.37 0.59 -35.42
CA GLU A 217 8.45 1.14 -34.57
C GLU A 217 9.82 1.02 -35.28
N ARG A 218 10.11 -0.14 -35.89
CA ARG A 218 11.35 -0.35 -36.65
C ARG A 218 11.45 0.50 -37.93
N SER A 219 10.32 0.89 -38.51
CA SER A 219 10.29 1.79 -39.67
C SER A 219 10.24 3.27 -39.29
N GLY A 220 10.27 3.61 -37.99
CA GLY A 220 10.19 4.99 -37.51
C GLY A 220 8.79 5.62 -37.53
N ASP A 221 7.73 4.85 -37.84
CA ASP A 221 6.36 5.35 -37.83
C ASP A 221 5.77 5.25 -36.41
N VAL A 222 5.99 6.32 -35.63
CA VAL A 222 5.62 6.40 -34.22
C VAL A 222 4.11 6.29 -34.00
N ARG A 223 3.29 6.93 -34.85
CA ARG A 223 1.82 6.89 -34.74
C ARG A 223 1.28 5.50 -35.05
N ALA A 224 1.77 4.84 -36.09
CA ALA A 224 1.35 3.48 -36.40
C ALA A 224 1.84 2.48 -35.33
N ALA A 225 3.03 2.70 -34.76
CA ALA A 225 3.54 1.90 -33.65
C ALA A 225 2.64 2.02 -32.41
N GLN A 226 2.30 3.25 -32.02
CA GLN A 226 1.39 3.54 -30.91
C GLN A 226 0.02 2.89 -31.13
N ALA A 227 -0.58 3.04 -32.32
CA ALA A 227 -1.86 2.43 -32.65
C ALA A 227 -1.83 0.89 -32.56
N GLY A 228 -0.75 0.26 -33.06
CA GLY A 228 -0.53 -1.18 -32.97
C GLY A 228 -0.41 -1.67 -31.52
N PHE A 229 0.40 -1.00 -30.69
CA PHE A 229 0.58 -1.35 -29.28
C PHE A 229 -0.67 -1.09 -28.44
N LEU A 230 -1.39 0.02 -28.67
CA LEU A 230 -2.68 0.30 -28.02
C LEU A 230 -3.72 -0.75 -28.39
N ARG A 231 -3.80 -1.15 -29.66
CA ARG A 231 -4.68 -2.25 -30.08
C ARG A 231 -4.30 -3.54 -29.37
N ALA A 232 -3.01 -3.89 -29.29
CA ALA A 232 -2.57 -5.08 -28.56
C ALA A 232 -2.95 -5.04 -27.05
N ALA A 233 -2.81 -3.88 -26.40
CA ALA A 233 -3.18 -3.68 -25.00
C ALA A 233 -4.70 -3.73 -24.76
N ARG A 234 -5.51 -3.21 -25.69
CA ARG A 234 -6.98 -3.35 -25.71
C ARG A 234 -7.42 -4.80 -25.86
N LEU A 235 -6.71 -5.57 -26.68
CA LEU A 235 -7.01 -6.97 -26.94
C LEU A 235 -6.60 -7.86 -25.76
N ALA A 236 -5.46 -7.57 -25.13
CA ALA A 236 -4.88 -8.31 -24.02
C ALA A 236 -4.24 -7.36 -22.98
N ALA A 237 -5.03 -6.93 -21.99
CA ALA A 237 -4.62 -5.93 -20.99
C ALA A 237 -3.49 -6.42 -20.07
N ASP A 238 -3.34 -7.74 -19.92
CA ASP A 238 -2.29 -8.40 -19.16
C ASP A 238 -1.04 -8.73 -19.99
N CYS A 239 -0.91 -8.14 -21.19
CA CYS A 239 0.27 -8.32 -22.05
C CYS A 239 1.38 -7.31 -21.67
N PRO A 240 2.42 -7.71 -20.91
CA PRO A 240 3.48 -6.78 -20.48
C PRO A 240 4.22 -6.19 -21.67
N ARG A 241 4.39 -6.96 -22.75
CA ARG A 241 5.07 -6.51 -23.98
C ARG A 241 4.33 -5.36 -24.66
N ALA A 242 2.99 -5.36 -24.65
CA ALA A 242 2.19 -4.29 -25.25
C ALA A 242 2.20 -3.04 -24.37
N VAL A 243 2.02 -3.21 -23.06
CA VAL A 243 2.04 -2.13 -22.07
C VAL A 243 3.39 -1.40 -22.06
N LEU A 244 4.49 -2.13 -21.96
CA LEU A 244 5.84 -1.55 -21.94
C LEU A 244 6.19 -0.86 -23.26
N ALA A 245 5.80 -1.45 -24.40
CA ALA A 245 6.03 -0.84 -25.71
C ALA A 245 5.24 0.47 -25.86
N LEU A 246 4.00 0.53 -25.38
CA LEU A 246 3.18 1.74 -25.42
C LEU A 246 3.76 2.87 -24.57
N VAL A 247 4.26 2.55 -23.37
CA VAL A 247 4.98 3.52 -22.51
C VAL A 247 6.27 4.01 -23.18
N ARG A 248 7.02 3.12 -23.82
CA ARG A 248 8.25 3.47 -24.52
C ARG A 248 8.00 4.41 -25.70
N VAL A 249 7.01 4.10 -26.55
CA VAL A 249 6.65 4.94 -27.71
C VAL A 249 6.16 6.30 -27.26
N ARG A 250 5.33 6.37 -26.21
CA ARG A 250 4.82 7.65 -25.70
C ARG A 250 5.94 8.58 -25.23
N ARG A 251 6.96 8.03 -24.55
CA ARG A 251 8.14 8.80 -24.13
C ARG A 251 8.92 9.42 -25.30
N ALA A 252 8.98 8.75 -26.44
CA ALA A 252 9.68 9.26 -27.61
C ALA A 252 8.94 10.46 -28.24
N GLU A 253 7.60 10.51 -28.15
CA GLU A 253 6.80 11.65 -28.58
C GLU A 253 6.90 12.83 -27.60
N ASP A 254 6.83 12.56 -26.30
CA ASP A 254 6.83 13.59 -25.25
C ASP A 254 8.18 14.32 -25.10
N GLY A 255 9.27 13.81 -25.70
CA GLY A 255 10.50 14.57 -25.89
C GLY A 255 10.33 15.88 -26.67
N SER A 256 9.15 16.09 -27.29
CA SER A 256 8.73 17.31 -27.99
C SER A 256 7.54 18.04 -27.34
N ALA A 257 6.91 17.51 -26.28
CA ALA A 257 5.71 18.07 -25.66
C ALA A 257 5.99 18.55 -24.22
N GLY A 258 5.58 19.78 -23.91
CA GLY A 258 5.83 20.44 -22.62
C GLY A 258 5.17 19.76 -21.40
N PRO A 259 5.50 20.20 -20.18
CA PRO A 259 5.22 19.54 -18.89
C PRO A 259 3.74 19.46 -18.46
N VAL A 260 2.78 19.76 -19.35
CA VAL A 260 1.36 19.93 -19.00
C VAL A 260 0.60 18.59 -18.92
N ASP A 261 1.12 17.53 -19.55
CA ASP A 261 0.47 16.21 -19.64
C ASP A 261 1.14 15.11 -18.82
N ALA A 262 2.09 15.42 -17.93
CA ALA A 262 2.82 14.39 -17.16
C ALA A 262 2.06 13.94 -15.89
N LEU A 263 2.22 12.67 -15.50
CA LEU A 263 1.73 12.18 -14.21
C LEU A 263 2.60 12.79 -13.11
N ALA A 264 2.04 13.64 -12.26
CA ALA A 264 2.76 14.21 -11.15
C ALA A 264 2.95 13.14 -10.06
N VAL A 265 4.19 12.94 -9.66
CA VAL A 265 4.62 11.94 -8.70
C VAL A 265 5.38 12.65 -7.59
N ARG A 266 4.99 12.42 -6.33
CA ARG A 266 5.65 13.03 -5.17
C ARG A 266 5.92 11.98 -4.10
N PRO A 267 7.17 11.82 -3.64
CA PRO A 267 7.43 11.04 -2.44
C PRO A 267 6.79 11.74 -1.23
N VAL A 268 6.08 10.97 -0.40
CA VAL A 268 5.46 11.44 0.84
C VAL A 268 5.80 10.45 1.93
N ALA A 269 6.77 10.82 2.78
CA ALA A 269 7.39 9.91 3.75
C ALA A 269 7.79 8.60 3.04
N GLU A 270 7.28 7.45 3.50
CA GLU A 270 7.58 6.12 2.95
C GLU A 270 6.70 5.71 1.76
N THR A 271 5.85 6.61 1.26
CA THR A 271 4.91 6.34 0.16
C THR A 271 5.18 7.23 -1.03
N VAL A 272 4.56 6.90 -2.17
CA VAL A 272 4.57 7.76 -3.36
C VAL A 272 3.15 8.12 -3.75
N SER A 273 2.86 9.42 -3.74
CA SER A 273 1.58 9.98 -4.15
C SER A 273 1.59 10.30 -5.65
N LEU A 274 0.50 9.96 -6.32
CA LEU A 274 0.31 10.08 -7.76
C LEU A 274 -0.92 10.93 -8.06
N SER A 275 -0.75 12.01 -8.81
CA SER A 275 -1.84 12.87 -9.25
C SER A 275 -1.72 13.12 -10.75
N ALA A 276 -2.76 12.78 -11.51
CA ALA A 276 -2.84 13.19 -12.91
C ALA A 276 -3.35 14.63 -12.96
N ALA A 277 -2.64 15.53 -13.65
CA ALA A 277 -3.14 16.87 -13.90
C ALA A 277 -4.28 16.78 -14.94
N LEU A 278 -5.54 16.81 -14.49
CA LEU A 278 -6.76 17.25 -15.18
C LEU A 278 -7.99 16.96 -14.27
N PRO A 279 -9.05 17.79 -14.28
CA PRO A 279 -10.03 17.82 -13.21
C PRO A 279 -10.97 16.62 -13.23
N ALA A 280 -11.47 16.30 -12.03
CA ALA A 280 -12.70 15.57 -11.82
C ALA A 280 -13.87 16.31 -12.48
N ALA A 281 -14.10 16.05 -13.78
CA ALA A 281 -15.44 16.14 -14.32
C ALA A 281 -16.13 14.81 -13.99
N ASP A 282 -17.41 14.88 -13.59
CA ASP A 282 -18.26 13.70 -13.48
C ASP A 282 -18.13 12.86 -14.77
N GLY A 283 -17.59 11.65 -14.65
CA GLY A 283 -17.31 10.77 -15.79
C GLY A 283 -15.85 10.68 -16.25
N ALA A 284 -14.86 11.10 -15.45
CA ALA A 284 -13.46 10.77 -15.73
C ALA A 284 -13.30 9.23 -15.85
N PRO A 285 -12.68 8.72 -16.94
CA PRO A 285 -12.51 7.29 -17.11
C PRO A 285 -11.69 6.70 -15.96
N ASP A 286 -12.11 5.55 -15.44
CA ASP A 286 -11.33 4.75 -14.51
C ASP A 286 -9.89 4.62 -15.03
N ARG A 287 -8.90 4.61 -14.14
CA ARG A 287 -7.50 4.49 -14.56
C ARG A 287 -6.84 3.28 -13.93
N ARG A 288 -6.02 2.62 -14.73
CA ARG A 288 -5.09 1.59 -14.29
C ARG A 288 -3.71 2.20 -14.10
N ILE A 289 -3.22 2.18 -12.88
CA ILE A 289 -1.91 2.73 -12.53
C ILE A 289 -0.90 1.61 -12.41
N LEU A 290 0.19 1.71 -13.16
CA LEU A 290 1.28 0.74 -13.15
C LEU A 290 2.58 1.41 -12.72
N ARG A 291 3.27 0.80 -11.76
CA ARG A 291 4.67 1.06 -11.47
C ARG A 291 5.54 0.17 -12.35
N LEU A 292 6.49 0.79 -13.04
CA LEU A 292 7.54 0.18 -13.82
C LEU A 292 8.84 0.30 -13.05
N THR A 293 9.41 -0.84 -12.66
CA THR A 293 10.64 -0.90 -11.88
C THR A 293 11.74 -1.50 -12.73
N ARG A 294 12.86 -0.81 -12.84
CA ARG A 294 14.03 -1.35 -13.56
C ARG A 294 14.68 -2.41 -12.68
N VAL A 295 14.75 -3.64 -13.19
CA VAL A 295 15.48 -4.73 -12.55
C VAL A 295 16.82 -4.87 -13.29
N PRO A 296 17.97 -4.84 -12.60
CA PRO A 296 19.26 -5.13 -13.23
C PRO A 296 19.22 -6.50 -13.89
N ASP A 297 19.70 -6.58 -15.14
CA ASP A 297 19.79 -7.81 -15.94
C ASP A 297 18.48 -8.61 -16.12
N GLY A 298 17.34 -8.01 -15.79
CA GLY A 298 16.03 -8.65 -15.79
C GLY A 298 14.98 -7.88 -16.60
N PRO A 299 13.80 -8.49 -16.83
CA PRO A 299 12.68 -7.78 -17.40
C PRO A 299 12.21 -6.67 -16.44
N THR A 300 11.74 -5.56 -17.00
CA THR A 300 11.09 -4.49 -16.21
C THR A 300 9.95 -5.08 -15.38
N GLY A 301 10.04 -4.91 -14.05
CA GLY A 301 8.98 -5.28 -13.13
C GLY A 301 7.77 -4.38 -13.34
N ILE A 302 6.57 -4.97 -13.34
CA ILE A 302 5.31 -4.23 -13.46
C ILE A 302 4.48 -4.54 -12.22
N THR A 303 4.13 -3.51 -11.45
CA THR A 303 3.26 -3.62 -10.28
C THR A 303 2.04 -2.72 -10.48
N GLU A 304 0.85 -3.24 -10.25
CA GLU A 304 -0.40 -2.47 -10.32
C GLU A 304 -0.67 -1.78 -8.98
N ILE A 305 -1.03 -0.49 -9.02
CA ILE A 305 -1.32 0.30 -7.83
C ILE A 305 -2.83 0.40 -7.68
N GLU A 306 -3.36 -0.34 -6.72
CA GLU A 306 -4.82 -0.48 -6.52
C GLU A 306 -5.41 0.59 -5.59
N HIS A 307 -4.58 1.30 -4.83
CA HIS A 307 -5.06 2.21 -3.79
C HIS A 307 -5.31 3.61 -4.34
N ALA A 308 -6.58 3.97 -4.49
CA ALA A 308 -7.01 5.35 -4.68
C ALA A 308 -6.90 6.15 -3.37
N SER A 309 -6.47 7.40 -3.44
CA SER A 309 -6.42 8.32 -2.31
C SER A 309 -7.81 8.94 -2.07
N PRO A 310 -8.27 9.06 -0.81
CA PRO A 310 -9.51 9.78 -0.49
C PRO A 310 -9.50 11.26 -0.94
N ALA A 311 -8.31 11.86 -1.04
CA ALA A 311 -8.10 13.25 -1.48
C ALA A 311 -8.02 13.38 -3.02
N GLY A 312 -8.29 12.30 -3.76
CA GLY A 312 -8.06 12.19 -5.20
C GLY A 312 -6.65 11.70 -5.54
N GLY A 313 -6.53 10.91 -6.63
CA GLY A 313 -5.27 10.32 -7.08
C GLY A 313 -5.01 8.91 -6.53
N TRP A 314 -3.76 8.45 -6.56
CA TRP A 314 -3.34 7.11 -6.14
C TRP A 314 -2.13 7.15 -5.23
N VAL A 315 -1.98 6.12 -4.39
CA VAL A 315 -0.83 5.99 -3.47
C VAL A 315 -0.17 4.63 -3.64
N ASP A 316 1.11 4.65 -4.02
CA ASP A 316 1.97 3.48 -3.88
C ASP A 316 2.48 3.39 -2.44
N ARG A 317 1.96 2.43 -1.70
CA ARG A 317 2.30 2.17 -0.29
C ARG A 317 3.56 1.35 -0.10
N HIS A 318 4.03 0.69 -1.16
CA HIS A 318 5.18 -0.20 -1.09
C HIS A 318 6.15 0.11 -2.23
N PRO A 319 6.61 1.38 -2.37
CA PRO A 319 7.55 1.72 -3.42
C PRO A 319 8.91 1.07 -3.11
N PRO A 320 9.64 0.58 -4.12
CA PRO A 320 10.91 -0.11 -3.91
C PRO A 320 12.00 0.92 -3.57
N PHE A 321 12.38 1.02 -2.29
CA PHE A 321 13.42 1.94 -1.87
C PHE A 321 14.77 1.69 -2.55
N GLY A 322 15.52 2.76 -2.80
CA GLY A 322 16.80 2.73 -3.50
C GLY A 322 16.71 2.43 -5.01
N GLN A 323 15.51 2.46 -5.60
CA GLN A 323 15.29 2.12 -7.00
C GLN A 323 14.67 3.26 -7.80
N GLU A 324 15.08 3.35 -9.06
CA GLU A 324 14.41 4.16 -10.06
C GLU A 324 13.12 3.49 -10.51
N VAL A 325 12.03 4.24 -10.45
CA VAL A 325 10.70 3.82 -10.90
C VAL A 325 10.11 4.82 -11.87
N ARG A 326 9.16 4.34 -12.66
CA ARG A 326 8.23 5.19 -13.43
C ARG A 326 6.82 4.73 -13.17
N TYR A 327 5.89 5.67 -13.17
CA TYR A 327 4.46 5.38 -13.08
C TYR A 327 3.80 5.67 -14.42
N ALA A 328 2.86 4.82 -14.81
CA ALA A 328 2.06 4.98 -16.02
C ALA A 328 0.58 4.83 -15.67
N ALA A 329 -0.23 5.82 -16.05
CA ALA A 329 -1.67 5.83 -15.85
C ALA A 329 -2.38 5.58 -17.18
N PHE A 330 -3.03 4.42 -17.31
CA PHE A 330 -3.80 4.05 -18.50
C PHE A 330 -5.28 4.37 -18.30
N PRO A 331 -5.92 5.11 -19.21
CA PRO A 331 -7.38 5.28 -19.16
C PRO A 331 -8.06 3.95 -19.46
N LEU A 332 -9.14 3.67 -18.73
CA LEU A 332 -9.98 2.50 -18.89
C LEU A 332 -11.37 2.89 -19.38
N ARG A 333 -11.96 2.04 -20.21
CA ARG A 333 -13.39 2.02 -20.53
C ARG A 333 -13.85 0.57 -20.40
N ASP A 334 -14.88 0.33 -19.60
CA ASP A 334 -15.41 -1.01 -19.31
C ASP A 334 -14.30 -1.99 -18.85
N GLY A 335 -13.40 -1.52 -17.98
CA GLY A 335 -12.28 -2.30 -17.44
C GLY A 335 -11.13 -2.58 -18.43
N ARG A 336 -11.13 -1.97 -19.62
CA ARG A 336 -10.11 -2.17 -20.67
C ARG A 336 -9.37 -0.89 -21.00
N ILE A 337 -8.07 -1.00 -21.28
CA ILE A 337 -7.25 0.14 -21.70
C ILE A 337 -7.86 0.80 -22.92
N ASP A 338 -8.22 2.08 -22.85
CA ASP A 338 -8.94 2.79 -23.91
C ASP A 338 -8.13 3.91 -24.55
N GLY A 339 -6.89 4.11 -24.16
CA GLY A 339 -6.07 5.18 -24.71
C GLY A 339 -4.59 5.06 -24.34
N PRO A 340 -3.77 5.99 -24.88
CA PRO A 340 -2.37 6.06 -24.48
C PRO A 340 -2.23 6.37 -22.99
N PRO A 341 -1.15 5.88 -22.34
CA PRO A 341 -0.89 6.21 -20.96
C PRO A 341 -0.38 7.63 -20.81
N VAL A 342 -0.64 8.21 -19.64
CA VAL A 342 0.13 9.33 -19.11
C VAL A 342 1.28 8.76 -18.28
N VAL A 343 2.51 9.18 -18.55
CA VAL A 343 3.73 8.59 -17.96
C VAL A 343 4.44 9.63 -17.10
N SER A 344 4.95 9.22 -15.95
CA SER A 344 5.79 10.08 -15.10
C SER A 344 7.24 10.13 -15.58
N ASP A 345 7.97 11.13 -15.09
CA ASP A 345 9.43 11.10 -15.08
C ASP A 345 9.98 9.95 -14.24
N VAL A 346 11.30 9.72 -14.35
CA VAL A 346 11.98 8.78 -13.44
C VAL A 346 11.93 9.38 -12.03
N LEU A 347 11.47 8.58 -11.07
CA LEU A 347 11.60 8.89 -9.66
C LEU A 347 12.59 7.89 -9.05
N LEU A 348 13.67 8.41 -8.46
CA LEU A 348 14.45 7.63 -7.49
C LEU A 348 13.67 7.58 -6.17
N VAL A 349 13.24 6.39 -5.75
CA VAL A 349 12.55 6.22 -4.48
C VAL A 349 13.57 6.17 -3.35
N ALA A 350 13.98 7.34 -2.86
CA ALA A 350 14.89 7.49 -1.74
C ALA A 350 14.33 8.54 -0.76
N PRO A 351 13.37 8.17 0.10
CA PRO A 351 12.73 9.13 0.98
C PRO A 351 13.71 9.72 1.99
N ASP A 352 13.46 10.97 2.37
CA ASP A 352 14.25 11.68 3.36
C ASP A 352 13.80 11.36 4.80
N VAL A 353 14.58 11.79 5.78
CA VAL A 353 14.16 11.76 7.19
C VAL A 353 12.93 12.64 7.40
N SER A 354 12.12 12.28 8.39
CA SER A 354 10.93 13.07 8.76
C SER A 354 11.02 13.60 10.19
N GLY A 355 10.25 14.65 10.50
CA GLY A 355 10.17 15.22 11.84
C GLY A 355 11.48 15.80 12.39
N LEU A 356 12.35 16.30 11.48
CA LEU A 356 13.60 16.95 11.85
C LEU A 356 13.33 18.20 12.69
N ARG A 357 13.91 18.23 13.89
CA ARG A 357 13.78 19.31 14.87
C ARG A 357 15.09 19.52 15.59
N SER A 358 15.31 20.72 16.13
CA SER A 358 16.52 21.06 16.88
C SER A 358 16.23 21.89 18.13
N ALA A 359 17.12 21.78 19.11
CA ALA A 359 17.26 22.68 20.25
C ALA A 359 18.69 23.22 20.30
N THR A 360 18.86 24.43 20.84
CA THR A 360 20.17 25.07 20.98
C THR A 360 20.49 25.32 22.45
N GLY A 361 21.77 25.21 22.78
CA GLY A 361 22.34 25.54 24.08
C GLY A 361 23.62 26.34 23.92
N ARG A 362 24.41 26.46 24.99
CA ARG A 362 25.67 27.18 24.96
C ARG A 362 26.68 26.49 24.05
N GLY A 363 26.89 27.03 22.85
CA GLY A 363 27.76 26.42 21.83
C GLY A 363 27.32 25.01 21.47
N ARG A 364 26.01 24.70 21.57
CA ARG A 364 25.46 23.35 21.38
C ARG A 364 24.26 23.36 20.44
N ILE A 365 24.19 22.36 19.57
CA ILE A 365 22.98 21.99 18.82
C ILE A 365 22.66 20.54 19.13
N ASP A 366 21.42 20.30 19.54
CA ASP A 366 20.82 18.96 19.61
C ASP A 366 19.74 18.85 18.53
N ALA A 367 19.86 17.89 17.62
CA ALA A 367 18.89 17.64 16.57
C ALA A 367 18.35 16.21 16.64
N ALA A 368 17.08 16.04 16.30
CA ALA A 368 16.42 14.74 16.26
C ALA A 368 15.52 14.60 15.03
N TRP A 369 15.42 13.39 14.49
CA TRP A 369 14.62 13.05 13.31
C TRP A 369 14.11 11.60 13.39
N THR A 370 13.23 11.23 12.46
CA THR A 370 12.75 9.86 12.27
C THR A 370 13.30 9.32 10.96
N GLU A 371 14.00 8.19 11.04
CA GLU A 371 14.57 7.51 9.88
C GLU A 371 13.52 6.65 9.17
N PRO A 372 13.50 6.63 7.82
CA PRO A 372 12.64 5.71 7.08
C PRO A 372 13.01 4.25 7.33
N SER A 373 12.01 3.37 7.39
CA SER A 373 12.15 1.94 7.71
C SER A 373 13.10 1.16 6.78
N GLY A 374 13.28 1.64 5.55
CA GLY A 374 14.18 1.01 4.56
C GLY A 374 15.54 1.67 4.39
N ALA A 375 15.87 2.70 5.17
CA ALA A 375 17.20 3.32 5.12
C ALA A 375 18.26 2.37 5.69
N LEU A 376 19.41 2.28 5.01
CA LEU A 376 20.57 1.53 5.47
C LEU A 376 21.28 2.25 6.61
N ASP A 377 21.53 3.54 6.42
CA ASP A 377 22.08 4.47 7.40
C ASP A 377 21.73 5.92 7.01
N VAL A 378 22.09 6.87 7.87
CA VAL A 378 21.92 8.31 7.63
C VAL A 378 23.28 8.98 7.66
N ARG A 379 23.54 9.82 6.66
CA ARG A 379 24.70 10.71 6.58
C ARG A 379 24.31 12.10 7.01
N VAL A 380 24.90 12.58 8.09
CA VAL A 380 24.69 13.92 8.62
C VAL A 380 25.93 14.78 8.41
N ARG A 381 25.74 16.02 7.98
CA ARG A 381 26.79 17.04 7.91
C ARG A 381 26.32 18.32 8.58
N LEU A 382 27.17 18.89 9.42
CA LEU A 382 26.93 20.18 10.06
C LEU A 382 27.84 21.22 9.42
N TYR A 383 27.27 22.38 9.07
CA TYR A 383 27.99 23.53 8.57
C TYR A 383 27.74 24.70 9.52
N GLY A 384 28.81 25.38 9.93
CA GLY A 384 28.77 26.61 10.70
C GLY A 384 29.22 27.82 9.88
N PRO A 385 29.37 28.99 10.52
CA PRO A 385 29.76 30.24 9.85
C PRO A 385 31.09 30.14 9.10
N ASP A 386 32.03 29.37 9.65
CA ASP A 386 33.39 29.22 9.11
C ASP A 386 33.55 27.98 8.20
N GLY A 387 32.46 27.26 7.91
CA GLY A 387 32.45 26.09 7.04
C GLY A 387 32.02 24.79 7.75
N PRO A 388 32.42 23.61 7.23
CA PRO A 388 32.04 22.32 7.80
C PRO A 388 32.54 22.15 9.24
N VAL A 389 31.65 21.71 10.14
CA VAL A 389 31.98 21.39 11.53
C VAL A 389 32.15 19.88 11.67
N VAL A 390 33.33 19.46 12.12
CA VAL A 390 33.67 18.04 12.31
C VAL A 390 33.92 17.73 13.78
N ASP A 391 34.63 18.61 14.48
CA ASP A 391 34.95 18.44 15.89
C ASP A 391 33.72 18.66 16.78
N GLY A 392 33.62 17.87 17.85
CA GLY A 392 32.51 17.98 18.81
C GLY A 392 31.15 17.52 18.31
N VAL A 393 31.07 16.89 17.12
CA VAL A 393 29.85 16.34 16.53
C VAL A 393 29.74 14.84 16.80
N SER A 394 28.66 14.44 17.46
CA SER A 394 28.29 13.04 17.71
C SER A 394 26.96 12.72 17.04
N VAL A 395 26.94 11.72 16.18
CA VAL A 395 25.74 11.26 15.46
C VAL A 395 25.39 9.86 15.91
N ARG A 396 24.11 9.64 16.21
CA ARG A 396 23.51 8.33 16.50
C ARG A 396 22.22 8.20 15.70
N THR A 397 21.65 7.00 15.67
CA THR A 397 20.36 6.76 15.01
C THR A 397 19.31 7.76 15.49
N GLY A 398 18.74 8.51 14.54
CA GLY A 398 17.69 9.52 14.79
C GLY A 398 18.14 10.79 15.51
N ALA A 399 19.44 11.02 15.79
CA ALA A 399 19.87 12.20 16.52
C ALA A 399 21.32 12.65 16.26
N LEU A 400 21.55 13.96 16.40
CA LEU A 400 22.86 14.61 16.39
C LEU A 400 23.00 15.48 17.63
N THR A 401 24.16 15.43 18.29
CA THR A 401 24.58 16.41 19.30
C THR A 401 25.92 16.99 18.86
N ALA A 402 25.97 18.30 18.69
CA ALA A 402 27.17 19.03 18.36
C ALA A 402 27.48 20.05 19.46
N THR A 403 28.73 20.11 19.90
CA THR A 403 29.21 20.96 21.00
C THR A 403 30.44 21.75 20.58
N GLY A 404 30.78 22.82 21.31
CA GLY A 404 31.91 23.68 20.97
C GLY A 404 31.66 24.55 19.73
N LEU A 405 30.40 24.80 19.40
CA LEU A 405 30.00 25.55 18.22
C LEU A 405 30.23 27.05 18.40
N ALA A 406 30.67 27.71 17.32
CA ALA A 406 30.71 29.16 17.24
C ALA A 406 29.30 29.76 17.32
N VAL A 407 29.20 31.02 17.74
CA VAL A 407 27.95 31.77 17.67
C VAL A 407 27.63 32.07 16.21
N GLY A 408 26.36 31.91 15.81
CA GLY A 408 25.89 32.26 14.47
C GLY A 408 25.09 31.16 13.77
N ALA A 409 24.89 31.36 12.46
CA ALA A 409 24.06 30.50 11.63
C ALA A 409 24.75 29.17 11.31
N HIS A 410 23.99 28.09 11.44
CA HIS A 410 24.38 26.72 11.17
C HIS A 410 23.35 26.03 10.28
N VAL A 411 23.79 25.03 9.53
CA VAL A 411 22.93 24.18 8.69
C VAL A 411 23.24 22.71 8.97
N VAL A 412 22.22 21.98 9.40
CA VAL A 412 22.26 20.52 9.51
C VAL A 412 21.72 19.93 8.22
N ARG A 413 22.53 19.16 7.49
CA ARG A 413 22.13 18.42 6.30
C ARG A 413 22.04 16.94 6.62
N VAL A 414 20.91 16.32 6.30
CA VAL A 414 20.63 14.91 6.61
C VAL A 414 20.24 14.18 5.34
N HIS A 415 21.02 13.18 4.93
CA HIS A 415 20.74 12.31 3.78
C HIS A 415 20.53 10.88 4.26
N CYS A 416 19.48 10.22 3.78
CA CYS A 416 19.27 8.79 3.95
C CYS A 416 20.02 8.02 2.87
N ARG A 417 20.61 6.87 3.22
CA ARG A 417 21.29 5.99 2.28
C ARG A 417 20.48 4.72 2.07
N TYR A 418 20.34 4.31 0.82
CA TYR A 418 19.57 3.13 0.43
C TYR A 418 20.41 2.18 -0.40
N ARG A 419 20.18 0.88 -0.24
CA ARG A 419 20.78 -0.14 -1.09
C ARG A 419 19.95 -0.34 -2.34
N SER A 420 20.55 -0.15 -3.50
CA SER A 420 19.93 -0.49 -4.79
C SER A 420 20.07 -1.99 -5.09
N PRO A 421 19.31 -2.54 -6.07
CA PRO A 421 19.34 -3.96 -6.41
C PRO A 421 20.69 -4.45 -6.98
N ASP A 422 21.48 -3.55 -7.56
CA ASP A 422 22.84 -3.85 -8.04
C ASP A 422 23.89 -3.83 -6.91
N GLY A 423 23.46 -3.57 -5.67
CA GLY A 423 24.31 -3.51 -4.48
C GLY A 423 24.98 -2.16 -4.25
N SER A 424 24.80 -1.19 -5.16
CA SER A 424 25.30 0.18 -4.94
C SER A 424 24.49 0.90 -3.85
N VAL A 425 25.02 2.03 -3.38
CA VAL A 425 24.37 2.86 -2.36
C VAL A 425 24.00 4.19 -2.98
N VAL A 426 22.72 4.53 -2.88
CA VAL A 426 22.16 5.80 -3.34
C VAL A 426 21.78 6.68 -2.15
N GLU A 427 21.93 7.99 -2.30
CA GLU A 427 21.56 8.97 -1.29
C GLU A 427 20.21 9.63 -1.63
N SER A 428 19.41 9.91 -0.62
CA SER A 428 18.23 10.77 -0.76
C SER A 428 18.65 12.21 -1.10
N PRO A 429 17.72 13.04 -1.64
CA PRO A 429 17.99 14.44 -1.94
C PRO A 429 18.56 15.23 -0.74
N GLY A 430 18.13 14.87 0.47
CA GLY A 430 18.59 15.42 1.73
C GLY A 430 17.67 16.50 2.26
N VAL A 431 17.55 16.57 3.59
CA VAL A 431 16.85 17.64 4.31
C VAL A 431 17.87 18.63 4.86
N GLU A 432 17.63 19.91 4.64
CA GLU A 432 18.37 20.99 5.27
C GLU A 432 17.56 21.59 6.42
N HIS A 433 18.21 21.79 7.56
CA HIS A 433 17.61 22.43 8.73
C HIS A 433 18.52 23.53 9.25
N HIS A 434 18.02 24.77 9.20
CA HIS A 434 18.74 25.95 9.62
C HIS A 434 18.57 26.19 11.12
N VAL A 435 19.68 26.44 11.81
CA VAL A 435 19.73 26.63 13.26
C VAL A 435 20.65 27.79 13.58
N VAL A 436 20.33 28.60 14.58
CA VAL A 436 21.20 29.70 15.04
C VAL A 436 21.65 29.40 16.46
N VAL A 437 22.96 29.36 16.67
CA VAL A 437 23.56 29.28 18.01
C VAL A 437 23.68 30.70 18.54
N ASP A 438 22.84 31.04 19.51
CA ASP A 438 22.86 32.34 20.17
C ASP A 438 24.11 32.52 21.04
N PRO A 439 24.56 33.76 21.27
CA PRO A 439 25.53 34.03 22.33
C PRO A 439 24.94 33.70 23.70
N TRP A 440 25.76 33.08 24.55
CA TRP A 440 25.44 32.79 25.95
C TRP A 440 26.42 33.54 26.87
N PRO A 441 25.99 33.96 28.08
CA PRO A 441 26.90 34.60 29.02
C PRO A 441 28.00 33.62 29.42
N ALA A 442 29.22 34.14 29.63
CA ALA A 442 30.27 33.33 30.24
C ALA A 442 29.85 32.96 31.68
N PRO A 443 30.09 31.72 32.13
CA PRO A 443 29.73 31.30 33.48
C PRO A 443 30.55 32.07 34.51
N VAL A 444 29.98 32.26 35.70
CA VAL A 444 30.75 32.63 36.89
C VAL A 444 31.41 31.36 37.41
N ASP A 445 32.74 31.37 37.50
CA ASP A 445 33.53 30.20 37.86
C ASP A 445 33.69 30.06 39.37
N ARG A 446 33.73 31.19 40.10
CA ARG A 446 33.91 31.24 41.55
C ARG A 446 33.16 32.42 42.14
N LEU A 447 32.55 32.23 43.31
CA LEU A 447 31.93 33.27 44.13
C LEU A 447 32.49 33.16 45.55
N ASP A 448 33.06 34.25 46.04
CA ASP A 448 33.60 34.39 47.39
C ASP A 448 32.87 35.50 48.14
N ALA A 449 32.80 35.37 49.46
CA ALA A 449 32.26 36.37 50.36
C ALA A 449 33.24 36.66 51.51
N THR A 450 33.38 37.92 51.86
CA THR A 450 34.20 38.38 53.01
C THR A 450 33.37 39.32 53.87
N VAL A 451 33.43 39.14 55.18
CA VAL A 451 32.70 39.99 56.14
C VAL A 451 33.57 41.20 56.51
N VAL A 452 33.01 42.40 56.36
CA VAL A 452 33.67 43.67 56.70
C VAL A 452 32.67 44.56 57.43
N GLN A 453 32.93 44.85 58.70
CA GLN A 453 32.15 45.79 59.53
C GLN A 453 30.62 45.53 59.51
N GLY A 454 30.19 44.26 59.58
CA GLY A 454 28.77 43.88 59.58
C GLY A 454 28.11 43.83 58.19
N ALA A 455 28.86 44.07 57.11
CA ALA A 455 28.43 43.89 55.73
C ALA A 455 29.21 42.74 55.06
N VAL A 456 28.61 42.14 54.03
CA VAL A 456 29.23 41.08 53.23
C VAL A 456 29.68 41.65 51.89
N ARG A 457 30.98 41.55 51.61
CA ARG A 457 31.57 41.91 50.32
C ARG A 457 31.74 40.66 49.48
N PHE A 458 31.05 40.64 48.34
CA PHE A 458 31.15 39.56 47.36
C PHE A 458 32.22 39.86 46.32
N ALA A 459 32.95 38.82 45.91
CA ALA A 459 33.88 38.85 44.79
C ALA A 459 33.67 37.60 43.95
N TRP A 460 33.84 37.70 42.64
CA TRP A 460 33.68 36.56 41.74
C TRP A 460 34.69 36.59 40.60
N SER A 461 34.92 35.42 39.98
CA SER A 461 35.68 35.27 38.73
C SER A 461 34.81 34.65 37.64
N GLY A 462 35.16 34.88 36.39
CA GLY A 462 34.30 34.52 35.25
C GLY A 462 33.23 35.59 34.98
N GLY A 463 32.18 35.24 34.24
CA GLY A 463 31.10 36.18 33.92
C GLY A 463 31.49 37.26 32.91
N ARG A 464 32.53 37.05 32.10
CA ARG A 464 32.94 38.01 31.07
C ARG A 464 31.79 38.31 30.12
N ASP A 465 31.60 39.60 29.84
CA ASP A 465 30.56 40.14 28.96
C ASP A 465 29.12 39.79 29.39
N ALA A 466 28.93 39.44 30.67
CA ALA A 466 27.63 39.17 31.28
C ALA A 466 27.31 40.17 32.41
N ASP A 467 26.02 40.47 32.57
CA ASP A 467 25.49 41.13 33.77
C ASP A 467 25.42 40.10 34.90
N VAL A 468 26.40 40.13 35.81
CA VAL A 468 26.45 39.19 36.94
C VAL A 468 25.61 39.72 38.10
N ARG A 469 24.54 38.99 38.41
CA ARG A 469 23.61 39.31 39.50
C ARG A 469 23.82 38.35 40.66
N LEU A 470 23.84 38.88 41.86
CA LEU A 470 23.72 38.07 43.08
C LEU A 470 22.23 37.92 43.37
N VAL A 471 21.76 36.68 43.48
CA VAL A 471 20.34 36.37 43.64
C VAL A 471 20.10 35.40 44.79
N ALA A 472 18.92 35.50 45.38
CA ALA A 472 18.38 34.48 46.27
C ALA A 472 17.27 33.74 45.52
N TRP A 473 17.41 32.41 45.40
CA TRP A 473 16.41 31.60 44.71
C TRP A 473 15.19 31.35 45.62
N PRO A 474 13.96 31.50 45.11
CA PRO A 474 12.74 31.20 45.88
C PRO A 474 12.60 29.72 46.29
N ALA A 475 13.30 28.83 45.58
CA ALA A 475 13.39 27.40 45.83
C ALA A 475 14.87 26.96 45.77
N ASP A 476 15.13 25.66 45.70
CA ASP A 476 16.50 25.18 45.53
C ASP A 476 17.15 25.80 44.28
N PRO A 477 18.38 26.34 44.41
CA PRO A 477 19.07 26.96 43.29
C PRO A 477 19.37 25.93 42.20
N PRO A 478 19.32 26.31 40.92
CA PRO A 478 19.86 25.47 39.86
C PRO A 478 21.34 25.17 40.09
N GLU A 479 21.77 24.00 39.67
CA GLU A 479 23.19 23.61 39.73
C GLU A 479 24.08 24.61 38.97
N PRO A 480 25.28 24.91 39.47
CA PRO A 480 26.24 25.74 38.74
C PRO A 480 26.50 25.21 37.32
N GLY A 481 26.44 26.09 36.34
CA GLY A 481 26.51 25.76 34.91
C GLY A 481 25.16 25.53 34.24
N ALA A 482 24.04 25.48 34.98
CA ALA A 482 22.72 25.30 34.40
C ALA A 482 22.34 26.44 33.45
N GLU A 483 21.90 26.06 32.25
CA GLU A 483 21.43 26.96 31.18
C GLU A 483 19.99 27.39 31.46
N LEU A 484 19.76 28.68 31.64
CA LEU A 484 18.45 29.26 31.94
C LEU A 484 18.01 30.20 30.80
N THR A 485 16.77 30.05 30.37
CA THR A 485 16.14 30.96 29.41
C THR A 485 15.06 31.77 30.12
N TYR A 486 14.96 33.05 29.79
CA TYR A 486 13.99 33.94 30.41
C TYR A 486 12.56 33.54 30.00
N ASP A 487 11.70 33.34 30.99
CA ASP A 487 10.27 33.10 30.84
C ASP A 487 9.51 34.21 31.57
N PRO A 488 8.70 35.05 30.88
CA PRO A 488 7.91 36.09 31.53
C PRO A 488 6.93 35.56 32.60
N ALA A 489 6.46 34.31 32.47
CA ALA A 489 5.60 33.69 33.48
C ALA A 489 6.38 33.21 34.72
N ARG A 490 7.70 33.06 34.60
CA ARG A 490 8.63 32.63 35.65
C ARG A 490 9.91 33.46 35.55
N PRO A 491 9.85 34.75 35.86
CA PRO A 491 11.01 35.62 35.74
C PRO A 491 12.13 35.12 36.66
N TRP A 492 13.37 35.35 36.25
CA TRP A 492 14.51 35.10 37.13
C TRP A 492 14.38 35.93 38.42
N PRO A 493 14.95 35.47 39.54
CA PRO A 493 14.92 36.24 40.77
C PRO A 493 15.54 37.62 40.58
N ALA A 494 14.99 38.61 41.28
CA ALA A 494 15.58 39.94 41.33
C ALA A 494 16.96 39.88 42.00
N PRO A 495 17.88 40.82 41.68
CA PRO A 495 19.10 41.01 42.45
C PRO A 495 18.80 41.13 43.95
N LEU A 496 19.74 40.70 44.81
CA LEU A 496 19.58 40.74 46.26
C LEU A 496 19.08 42.13 46.73
N PRO A 497 17.98 42.19 47.50
CA PRO A 497 17.41 43.45 47.96
C PRO A 497 18.12 43.98 49.22
N TRP A 498 19.39 43.62 49.43
CA TRP A 498 20.17 44.01 50.61
C TRP A 498 20.67 45.44 50.49
N GLU A 499 20.69 46.16 51.62
CA GLU A 499 21.16 47.55 51.63
C GLU A 499 22.68 47.61 51.43
N ALA A 500 23.14 48.59 50.63
CA ALA A 500 24.56 48.82 50.43
C ALA A 500 25.16 49.61 51.61
N ALA A 501 26.17 49.06 52.25
CA ALA A 501 26.95 49.74 53.28
C ALA A 501 27.93 50.75 52.64
N ALA A 502 28.32 51.77 53.40
CA ALA A 502 29.25 52.83 52.95
C ALA A 502 30.63 52.31 52.47
N GLY A 503 31.01 51.08 52.83
CA GLY A 503 32.23 50.39 52.38
C GLY A 503 32.08 49.49 51.14
N GLY A 504 30.92 49.50 50.47
CA GLY A 504 30.66 48.73 49.25
C GLY A 504 30.33 47.24 49.47
N GLY A 505 29.97 46.85 50.69
CA GLY A 505 29.39 45.53 51.01
C GLY A 505 27.86 45.59 51.10
N LEU A 506 27.19 44.45 51.08
CA LEU A 506 25.75 44.31 51.25
C LEU A 506 25.41 43.86 52.68
N VAL A 507 24.42 44.49 53.30
CA VAL A 507 24.01 44.18 54.68
C VAL A 507 22.87 43.14 54.65
N PRO A 508 23.12 41.88 55.08
CA PRO A 508 22.06 40.89 55.19
C PRO A 508 21.04 41.28 56.28
N PRO A 509 19.75 40.91 56.13
CA PRO A 509 18.76 41.11 57.18
C PRO A 509 19.17 40.39 58.48
N PRO A 510 19.00 41.03 59.66
CA PRO A 510 19.36 40.40 60.94
C PRO A 510 18.59 39.09 61.18
N GLY A 511 19.30 38.04 61.65
CA GLY A 511 18.72 36.74 61.95
C GLY A 511 18.36 35.89 60.71
N SER A 512 18.84 36.28 59.52
CA SER A 512 18.53 35.59 58.27
C SER A 512 19.62 34.59 57.87
N VAL A 513 19.18 33.49 57.26
CA VAL A 513 20.04 32.52 56.56
C VAL A 513 19.64 32.56 55.09
N THR A 514 20.49 33.11 54.23
CA THR A 514 20.21 33.28 52.80
C THR A 514 21.23 32.54 51.95
N ARG A 515 20.76 31.68 51.05
CA ARG A 515 21.60 31.07 50.02
C ARG A 515 21.71 32.04 48.84
N VAL A 516 22.90 32.60 48.67
CA VAL A 516 23.21 33.56 47.60
C VAL A 516 23.91 32.82 46.47
N SER A 517 23.43 32.97 45.24
CA SER A 517 24.06 32.44 44.03
C SER A 517 24.42 33.56 43.06
N ALA A 518 25.51 33.38 42.32
CA ALA A 518 25.78 34.20 41.16
C ALA A 518 24.91 33.76 39.97
N LEU A 519 24.42 34.71 39.19
CA LEU A 519 23.67 34.48 37.96
C LEU A 519 24.25 35.37 36.86
N ALA A 520 24.89 34.77 35.87
CA ALA A 520 25.42 35.50 34.72
C ALA A 520 24.33 35.68 33.67
N VAL A 521 23.97 36.91 33.32
CA VAL A 521 22.87 37.22 32.40
C VAL A 521 23.39 37.89 31.13
N LEU A 522 22.88 37.45 29.97
CA LEU A 522 23.07 38.10 28.67
C LEU A 522 21.74 38.08 27.90
N GLY A 523 21.05 39.23 27.88
CA GLY A 523 19.73 39.35 27.26
C GLY A 523 18.72 38.35 27.85
N PRO A 524 18.09 37.48 27.02
CA PRO A 524 17.13 36.47 27.48
C PRO A 524 17.77 35.15 27.94
N ARG A 525 19.11 35.06 28.00
CA ARG A 525 19.84 33.86 28.44
C ARG A 525 20.58 34.14 29.74
N ALA A 526 20.64 33.14 30.61
CA ALA A 526 21.42 33.20 31.83
C ALA A 526 22.09 31.86 32.14
N VAL A 527 23.21 31.90 32.87
CA VAL A 527 23.90 30.71 33.38
C VAL A 527 23.98 30.81 34.89
N ALA A 528 23.47 29.78 35.58
CA ALA A 528 23.59 29.69 37.02
C ALA A 528 25.06 29.53 37.41
N GLY A 529 25.52 30.33 38.37
CA GLY A 529 26.86 30.27 38.93
C GLY A 529 26.89 29.61 40.31
N PRO A 530 28.08 29.51 40.93
CA PRO A 530 28.24 29.00 42.28
C PRO A 530 27.46 29.83 43.31
N GLY A 531 27.12 29.19 44.43
CA GLY A 531 26.46 29.84 45.55
C GLY A 531 27.13 29.55 46.89
N LEU A 532 26.79 30.38 47.86
CA LEU A 532 27.25 30.31 49.24
C LEU A 532 26.10 30.64 50.20
N VAL A 533 26.24 30.26 51.46
CA VAL A 533 25.25 30.58 52.50
C VAL A 533 25.79 31.74 53.33
N VAL A 534 24.95 32.76 53.51
CA VAL A 534 25.21 33.88 54.42
C VAL A 534 24.27 33.78 55.60
N GLU A 535 24.85 33.77 56.81
CA GLU A 535 24.13 33.75 58.08
C GLU A 535 24.45 35.04 58.83
N CYS A 536 23.42 35.75 59.32
CA CYS A 536 23.56 37.04 60.02
C CYS A 536 22.91 37.04 61.40
#